data_AF-A0A833Z784-F1
#
_entry.id   AF-A0A833Z784-F1
#
_cell.length_a   1.000
_cell.length_b   1.000
_cell.length_c   1.000
_cell.angle_alpha   90.00
_cell.angle_beta   90.00
_cell.angle_gamma   90.00
#
_symmetry.space_group_name_H-M   'P 1'
#
loop_
_entity.id
_entity.type
_entity.pdbx_description
1 polymer ?
#
loop_
_entity_poly.entity_id
_entity_poly.type
_entity_poly.pdbx_seq_one_letter_code
_entity_poly.pdbx_strand_id
1 'polypeptide(L)'
;MVSGAANVIGPKICLEDKMLMSSVKDNVGRGLNIALVNGVSGELIEARAFDMWAGDVNELLKFIRPLHEGTLVFVASYDDPATKMNEETRKLFSDLGSKNVRDLAFRDSWVFVGAKGVQNKSPFEQHVKNSRHTNKYEGWPEALEMEGCIPRRTTAS
;
A
#
# COMPACT_ATOMS: atom_id res chain seq x y z
N MET A 1 9.53 0.88 -4.68
CA MET A 1 8.32 1.67 -4.35
C MET A 1 8.64 2.58 -3.18
N VAL A 2 7.99 3.75 -3.11
CA VAL A 2 8.28 4.77 -2.10
C VAL A 2 6.95 5.29 -1.53
N SER A 3 6.86 5.46 -0.19
CA SER A 3 5.75 6.18 0.43
C SER A 3 5.82 7.68 0.10
N GLY A 4 4.78 8.43 0.43
CA GLY A 4 4.84 9.89 0.39
C GLY A 4 5.79 10.47 1.45
N ALA A 5 6.27 11.68 1.19
CA ALA A 5 6.99 12.48 2.17
C ALA A 5 6.07 13.58 2.69
N ALA A 6 5.66 13.43 3.96
CA ALA A 6 4.61 14.24 4.58
C ALA A 6 3.38 14.35 3.66
N ASN A 7 2.90 15.56 3.41
CA ASN A 7 1.78 15.90 2.53
C ASN A 7 2.21 16.69 1.27
N VAL A 8 3.50 16.67 0.93
CA VAL A 8 4.08 17.49 -0.15
C VAL A 8 4.56 16.67 -1.34
N ILE A 9 5.19 15.51 -1.11
CA ILE A 9 5.66 14.63 -2.19
C ILE A 9 4.86 13.35 -2.13
N GLY A 10 4.09 13.08 -3.19
CA GLY A 10 3.30 11.86 -3.30
C GLY A 10 4.15 10.60 -3.52
N PRO A 11 3.57 9.41 -3.28
CA PRO A 11 4.26 8.13 -3.37
C PRO A 11 4.60 7.74 -4.80
N LYS A 12 5.42 6.69 -4.94
CA LYS A 12 5.76 6.08 -6.23
C LYS A 12 5.64 4.56 -6.17
N ILE A 13 4.88 3.98 -7.10
CA ILE A 13 4.78 2.53 -7.29
C ILE A 13 5.24 2.21 -8.70
N CYS A 14 6.26 1.36 -8.81
CA CYS A 14 6.88 0.95 -10.06
C CYS A 14 7.03 -0.58 -10.06
N LEU A 15 6.81 -1.22 -11.21
CA LEU A 15 7.01 -2.65 -11.42
C LEU A 15 7.57 -2.86 -12.83
N GLU A 16 8.66 -3.62 -12.96
CA GLU A 16 9.30 -3.93 -14.26
C GLU A 16 9.54 -2.65 -15.11
N ASP A 17 10.16 -1.65 -14.49
CA ASP A 17 10.43 -0.30 -15.03
C ASP A 17 9.19 0.51 -15.46
N LYS A 18 7.99 0.00 -15.21
CA LYS A 18 6.73 0.70 -15.50
C LYS A 18 6.22 1.41 -14.25
N MET A 19 6.16 2.74 -14.33
CA MET A 19 5.56 3.57 -13.29
C MET A 19 4.04 3.37 -13.26
N LEU A 20 3.53 2.70 -12.22
CA LEU A 20 2.11 2.42 -12.03
C LEU A 20 1.40 3.61 -11.36
N MET A 21 2.01 4.18 -10.33
CA MET A 21 1.47 5.34 -9.60
C MET A 21 2.57 6.35 -9.29
N SER A 22 2.31 7.63 -9.55
CA SER A 22 3.19 8.73 -9.16
C SER A 22 2.50 10.09 -9.26
N SER A 23 3.07 11.12 -8.62
CA SER A 23 2.60 12.51 -8.77
C SER A 23 2.65 12.99 -10.23
N VAL A 24 3.64 12.55 -11.03
CA VAL A 24 3.75 12.92 -12.45
C VAL A 24 2.63 12.31 -13.30
N LYS A 25 2.10 11.15 -12.89
CA LYS A 25 0.95 10.50 -13.54
C LYS A 25 -0.40 11.04 -13.08
N ASP A 26 -0.41 11.97 -12.13
CA ASP A 26 -1.61 12.58 -11.56
C ASP A 26 -2.64 11.55 -11.05
N ASN A 27 -2.15 10.46 -10.45
CA ASN A 27 -2.98 9.35 -9.99
C ASN A 27 -2.69 8.92 -8.54
N VAL A 28 -2.13 9.83 -7.74
CA VAL A 28 -1.85 9.61 -6.32
C VAL A 28 -2.59 10.63 -5.47
N GLY A 29 -2.93 10.26 -4.24
CA GLY A 29 -3.64 11.11 -3.30
C GLY A 29 -3.36 10.74 -1.85
N ARG A 30 -3.77 11.60 -0.92
CA ARG A 30 -3.68 11.33 0.52
C ARG A 30 -4.31 9.97 0.85
N GLY A 31 -3.75 9.27 1.83
CA GLY A 31 -4.22 7.97 2.28
C GLY A 31 -3.43 6.80 1.71
N LEU A 32 -4.15 5.77 1.27
CA LEU A 32 -3.56 4.56 0.71
C LEU A 32 -3.59 4.63 -0.82
N ASN A 33 -2.42 4.52 -1.44
CA ASN A 33 -2.27 4.45 -2.89
C ASN A 33 -2.03 2.99 -3.25
N ILE A 34 -2.97 2.39 -3.99
CA ILE A 34 -3.01 0.94 -4.21
C ILE A 34 -2.97 0.63 -5.69
N ALA A 35 -2.05 -0.25 -6.09
CA ALA A 35 -1.99 -0.83 -7.43
C ALA A 35 -2.22 -2.35 -7.36
N LEU A 36 -3.18 -2.83 -8.14
CA LEU A 36 -3.53 -4.24 -8.29
C LEU A 36 -2.87 -4.77 -9.56
N VAL A 37 -2.11 -5.86 -9.44
CA VAL A 37 -1.37 -6.44 -10.56
C VAL A 37 -1.68 -7.92 -10.67
N ASN A 38 -1.85 -8.41 -11.89
CA ASN A 38 -1.97 -9.84 -12.14
C ASN A 38 -0.64 -10.55 -11.84
N GLY A 39 -0.60 -11.47 -10.87
CA GLY A 39 0.63 -12.14 -10.45
C GLY A 39 1.23 -13.14 -11.44
N VAL A 40 0.53 -13.43 -12.55
CA VAL A 40 1.02 -14.28 -13.66
C VAL A 40 1.57 -13.40 -14.79
N SER A 41 0.75 -12.49 -15.34
CA SER A 41 1.16 -11.65 -16.48
C SER A 41 2.03 -10.45 -16.07
N GLY A 42 1.94 -10.01 -14.83
CA GLY A 42 2.57 -8.77 -14.35
C GLY A 42 1.87 -7.50 -14.83
N GLU A 43 0.68 -7.61 -15.43
CA GLU A 43 -0.07 -6.47 -15.94
C GLU A 43 -0.86 -5.77 -14.84
N LEU A 44 -0.92 -4.44 -14.93
CA LEU A 44 -1.76 -3.62 -14.06
C LEU A 44 -3.24 -3.92 -14.34
N ILE A 45 -3.97 -4.28 -13.29
CA ILE A 45 -5.42 -4.45 -13.32
C ILE A 45 -6.09 -3.10 -13.07
N GLU A 46 -5.73 -2.46 -11.95
CA GLU A 46 -6.28 -1.16 -11.56
C GLU A 46 -5.34 -0.45 -10.57
N ALA A 47 -5.35 0.88 -10.54
CA ALA A 47 -4.66 1.69 -9.55
C ALA A 47 -5.55 2.81 -9.03
N ARG A 48 -5.63 3.00 -7.72
CA ARG A 48 -6.49 4.03 -7.09
C ARG A 48 -5.92 4.50 -5.75
N ALA A 49 -6.18 5.76 -5.41
CA ALA A 49 -5.92 6.33 -4.10
C ALA A 49 -7.20 6.36 -3.24
N PHE A 50 -7.07 6.09 -1.95
CA PHE A 50 -8.17 6.10 -0.98
C PHE A 50 -7.81 7.00 0.20
N ASP A 51 -8.54 8.11 0.36
CA ASP A 51 -8.32 9.07 1.44
C ASP A 51 -8.72 8.49 2.80
N MET A 52 -7.72 8.08 3.59
CA MET A 52 -7.91 7.52 4.92
C MET A 52 -7.99 8.56 6.04
N TRP A 53 -8.02 9.86 5.70
CA TRP A 53 -8.24 10.94 6.66
C TRP A 53 -9.69 11.46 6.59
N ALA A 54 -10.14 11.83 5.39
CA ALA A 54 -11.47 12.44 5.19
C ALA A 54 -12.43 11.62 4.32
N GLY A 55 -11.94 10.57 3.65
CA GLY A 55 -12.73 9.76 2.74
C GLY A 55 -13.62 8.70 3.41
N ASP A 56 -14.33 7.95 2.57
CA ASP A 56 -15.14 6.80 2.96
C ASP A 56 -14.35 5.49 2.80
N VAL A 57 -14.13 4.80 3.92
CA VAL A 57 -13.44 3.51 3.98
C VAL A 57 -14.17 2.42 3.20
N ASN A 58 -15.48 2.55 2.96
CA ASN A 58 -16.25 1.57 2.19
C ASN A 58 -15.80 1.48 0.72
N GLU A 59 -15.27 2.57 0.15
CA GLU A 59 -14.74 2.55 -1.22
C GLU A 59 -13.50 1.65 -1.33
N LEU A 60 -12.64 1.66 -0.31
CA LEU A 60 -11.50 0.74 -0.20
C LEU A 60 -11.95 -0.71 -0.07
N LEU A 61 -12.98 -0.97 0.75
CA LEU A 61 -13.53 -2.31 0.94
C LEU A 61 -14.14 -2.86 -0.36
N LYS A 62 -14.91 -2.06 -1.09
CA LYS A 62 -15.46 -2.43 -2.41
C LYS A 62 -14.36 -2.73 -3.42
N PHE A 63 -13.23 -2.02 -3.34
CA PHE A 63 -12.10 -2.22 -4.23
C PHE A 63 -11.33 -3.52 -3.95
N ILE A 64 -11.12 -3.89 -2.69
CA ILE A 64 -10.26 -5.05 -2.35
C ILE A 64 -11.05 -6.37 -2.15
N ARG A 65 -12.34 -6.33 -1.78
CA ARG A 65 -13.11 -7.58 -1.60
C ARG A 65 -13.18 -8.45 -2.87
N PRO A 66 -13.35 -7.91 -4.10
CA PRO A 66 -13.49 -8.71 -5.32
C PRO A 66 -12.18 -9.31 -5.86
N LEU A 67 -11.04 -9.16 -5.18
CA LEU A 67 -9.77 -9.66 -5.72
C LEU A 67 -9.78 -11.17 -5.92
N HIS A 68 -9.35 -11.59 -7.11
CA HIS A 68 -9.08 -12.99 -7.43
C HIS A 68 -7.75 -13.44 -6.81
N GLU A 69 -7.64 -14.71 -6.47
CA GLU A 69 -6.39 -15.29 -6.00
C GLU A 69 -5.24 -15.05 -6.98
N GLY A 70 -4.05 -14.75 -6.44
CA GLY A 70 -2.88 -14.42 -7.25
C GLY A 70 -2.80 -12.97 -7.69
N THR A 71 -3.79 -12.13 -7.37
CA THR A 71 -3.64 -10.68 -7.50
C THR A 71 -2.62 -10.17 -6.49
N LEU A 72 -1.58 -9.48 -6.97
CA LEU A 72 -0.63 -8.74 -6.17
C LEU A 72 -1.23 -7.39 -5.80
N VAL A 73 -1.00 -6.96 -4.55
CA VAL A 73 -1.54 -5.71 -4.00
C VAL A 73 -0.39 -4.86 -3.50
N PHE A 74 -0.02 -3.84 -4.25
CA PHE A 74 1.00 -2.86 -3.86
C PHE A 74 0.32 -1.71 -3.14
N VAL A 75 0.84 -1.29 -1.99
CA VAL A 75 0.29 -0.22 -1.16
C VAL A 75 1.38 0.73 -0.72
N ALA A 76 1.21 2.02 -0.98
CA ALA A 76 2.07 3.09 -0.47
C ALA A 76 1.24 4.16 0.25
N SER A 77 1.61 4.51 1.47
CA SER A 77 0.94 5.58 2.22
C SER A 77 1.32 6.97 1.70
N TYR A 78 0.42 7.94 1.90
CA TYR A 78 0.69 9.36 1.68
C TYR A 78 -0.06 10.20 2.72
N ASP A 79 0.65 11.09 3.43
CA ASP A 79 0.15 11.91 4.54
C ASP A 79 -0.41 11.08 5.72
N ASP A 80 -1.64 10.58 5.67
CA ASP A 80 -2.24 9.75 6.71
C ASP A 80 -2.92 8.49 6.15
N PRO A 81 -2.40 7.27 6.43
CA PRO A 81 -3.00 6.03 5.95
C PRO A 81 -4.05 5.41 6.88
N ALA A 82 -4.28 5.93 8.09
CA ALA A 82 -4.86 5.11 9.16
C ALA A 82 -6.12 5.66 9.84
N THR A 83 -6.42 6.97 9.79
CA THR A 83 -7.50 7.54 10.62
C THR A 83 -8.87 6.91 10.37
N LYS A 84 -9.17 6.50 9.13
CA LYS A 84 -10.42 5.82 8.75
C LYS A 84 -10.35 4.29 8.76
N MET A 85 -9.19 3.69 9.05
CA MET A 85 -9.08 2.24 9.12
C MET A 85 -9.91 1.67 10.27
N ASN A 86 -10.71 0.65 9.97
CA ASN A 86 -11.48 -0.12 10.94
C ASN A 86 -10.96 -1.57 11.02
N GLU A 87 -11.49 -2.37 11.95
CA GLU A 87 -11.10 -3.77 12.13
C GLU A 87 -11.21 -4.59 10.84
N GLU A 88 -12.22 -4.32 10.02
CA GLU A 88 -12.42 -5.03 8.76
C GLU A 88 -11.28 -4.74 7.76
N THR A 89 -10.93 -3.48 7.53
CA THR A 89 -9.82 -3.12 6.65
C THR A 89 -8.49 -3.69 7.15
N ARG A 90 -8.27 -3.69 8.46
CA ARG A 90 -7.06 -4.26 9.08
C ARG A 90 -7.00 -5.77 8.91
N LYS A 91 -8.14 -6.46 9.06
CA LYS A 91 -8.26 -7.89 8.79
C LYS A 91 -7.96 -8.19 7.31
N LEU A 92 -8.53 -7.41 6.40
CA LEU A 92 -8.34 -7.60 4.97
C LEU A 92 -6.87 -7.50 4.56
N PHE A 93 -6.13 -6.49 5.03
CA PHE A 93 -4.69 -6.40 4.75
C PHE A 93 -3.88 -7.46 5.49
N SER A 94 -4.31 -7.89 6.69
CA SER A 94 -3.70 -9.02 7.40
C SER A 94 -3.81 -10.31 6.60
N ASP A 95 -4.97 -10.55 5.96
CA ASP A 95 -5.26 -11.70 5.09
C ASP A 95 -4.49 -11.62 3.75
N LEU A 96 -4.08 -10.43 3.33
CA LEU A 96 -3.15 -10.22 2.21
C LEU A 96 -1.68 -10.42 2.59
N GLY A 97 -1.38 -10.68 3.86
CA GLY A 97 -0.04 -10.99 4.35
C GLY A 97 0.64 -9.89 5.17
N SER A 98 -0.04 -8.77 5.48
CA SER A 98 0.56 -7.71 6.31
C SER A 98 0.74 -8.16 7.77
N LYS A 99 1.85 -7.73 8.36
CA LYS A 99 2.14 -7.80 9.80
C LYS A 99 1.78 -6.47 10.49
N ASN A 100 2.11 -5.34 9.87
CA ASN A 100 2.08 -4.03 10.52
C ASN A 100 0.71 -3.33 10.45
N VAL A 101 -0.20 -3.75 9.55
CA VAL A 101 -1.51 -3.10 9.39
C VAL A 101 -2.38 -3.13 10.65
N ARG A 102 -2.12 -4.05 11.59
CA ARG A 102 -2.84 -4.10 12.86
C ARG A 102 -2.55 -2.90 13.74
N ASP A 103 -1.31 -2.41 13.70
CA ASP A 103 -0.79 -1.35 14.55
C ASP A 103 -0.61 -0.02 13.80
N LEU A 104 -0.90 0.01 12.49
CA LEU A 104 -0.76 1.21 11.66
C LEU A 104 -1.60 2.36 12.22
N ALA A 105 -0.96 3.49 12.49
CA ALA A 105 -1.52 4.65 13.17
C ALA A 105 -1.41 5.95 12.35
N PHE A 106 -1.95 7.03 12.92
CA PHE A 106 -2.03 8.34 12.27
C PHE A 106 -0.67 8.82 11.75
N ARG A 107 -0.60 9.07 10.44
CA ARG A 107 0.60 9.50 9.69
C ARG A 107 1.80 8.57 9.74
N ASP A 108 1.61 7.31 10.11
CA ASP A 108 2.68 6.33 9.92
C ASP A 108 3.06 6.24 8.43
N SER A 109 4.35 6.11 8.14
CA SER A 109 4.80 5.76 6.80
C SER A 109 4.71 4.24 6.64
N TRP A 110 4.12 3.78 5.53
CA TRP A 110 3.93 2.35 5.28
C TRP A 110 4.02 2.05 3.78
N VAL A 111 4.81 1.02 3.46
CA VAL A 111 4.84 0.39 2.13
C VAL A 111 4.66 -1.11 2.31
N PHE A 112 3.85 -1.70 1.44
CA PHE A 112 3.48 -3.10 1.55
C PHE A 112 3.20 -3.68 0.17
N VAL A 113 3.64 -4.91 -0.06
CA VAL A 113 3.19 -5.74 -1.18
C VAL A 113 2.63 -7.03 -0.64
N GLY A 114 1.35 -7.27 -0.87
CA GLY A 114 0.64 -8.50 -0.49
C GLY A 114 0.16 -9.29 -1.71
N ALA A 115 -0.50 -10.40 -1.44
CA ALA A 115 -1.18 -11.17 -2.47
C ALA A 115 -2.45 -11.82 -1.95
N LYS A 116 -3.48 -11.87 -2.80
CA LYS A 116 -4.71 -12.60 -2.46
C LYS A 116 -4.44 -14.11 -2.49
N GLY A 117 -4.76 -14.79 -1.39
CA GLY A 117 -4.56 -16.23 -1.22
C GLY A 117 -3.21 -16.62 -0.61
N VAL A 118 -2.42 -15.65 -0.14
CA VAL A 118 -1.14 -15.95 0.54
C VAL A 118 -1.40 -16.59 1.92
N GLN A 119 -0.62 -17.62 2.24
CA GLN A 119 -0.68 -18.29 3.55
C GLN A 119 0.29 -17.69 4.57
N ASN A 120 1.41 -17.14 4.07
CA ASN A 120 2.48 -16.58 4.88
C ASN A 120 2.44 -15.05 4.89
N LYS A 121 3.13 -14.46 5.86
CA LYS A 121 3.34 -13.03 5.89
C LYS A 121 4.25 -12.59 4.75
N SER A 122 3.98 -11.42 4.19
CA SER A 122 4.79 -10.87 3.11
C SER A 122 6.20 -10.53 3.60
N PRO A 123 7.25 -10.84 2.81
CA PRO A 123 8.58 -10.29 3.06
C PRO A 123 8.71 -8.83 2.59
N PHE A 124 7.73 -8.31 1.84
CA PHE A 124 7.73 -6.97 1.27
C PHE A 124 6.86 -6.03 2.10
N GLU A 125 7.34 -5.65 3.27
CA GLU A 125 6.65 -4.69 4.12
C GLU A 125 7.65 -3.86 4.94
N GLN A 126 7.47 -2.53 4.94
CA GLN A 126 8.19 -1.62 5.83
C GLN A 126 7.22 -0.62 6.46
N HIS A 127 7.54 -0.20 7.68
CA HIS A 127 6.72 0.71 8.48
C HIS A 127 7.63 1.60 9.34
N VAL A 128 7.29 2.88 9.44
CA VAL A 128 7.88 3.82 10.39
C VAL A 128 6.76 4.55 11.10
N LYS A 129 6.77 4.44 12.43
CA LYS A 129 5.78 5.06 13.29
C LYS A 129 5.97 6.57 13.35
N ASN A 130 4.88 7.32 13.27
CA ASN A 130 4.85 8.73 13.58
C ASN A 130 5.16 8.96 15.06
N SER A 131 6.25 9.67 15.35
CA SER A 131 6.69 9.99 16.70
C SER A 131 7.40 11.34 16.72
N ARG A 132 6.95 12.23 17.62
CA ARG A 132 7.51 13.58 17.78
C ARG A 132 9.03 13.59 18.00
N HIS A 133 9.59 12.53 18.56
CA HIS A 133 11.01 12.44 18.90
C HIS A 133 11.89 11.93 17.75
N THR A 134 11.33 11.21 16.78
CA THR A 134 12.09 10.54 15.71
C THR A 134 11.69 10.98 14.31
N ASN A 135 10.64 11.81 14.20
CA ASN A 135 10.16 12.29 12.91
C ASN A 135 11.22 13.13 12.18
N LYS A 136 11.39 12.85 10.89
CA LYS A 136 12.24 13.62 9.98
C LYS A 136 11.61 14.95 9.57
N TYR A 137 10.29 14.99 9.46
CA TYR A 137 9.52 16.20 9.13
C TYR A 137 8.70 16.65 10.34
N GLU A 138 8.23 17.90 10.34
CA GLU A 138 7.41 18.42 11.42
C GLU A 138 6.04 17.73 11.50
N GLY A 139 5.96 16.64 12.26
CA GLY A 139 4.72 15.87 12.45
C GLY A 139 4.49 14.74 11.45
N TRP A 140 5.51 14.36 10.66
CA TRP A 140 5.51 13.15 9.82
C TRP A 140 6.86 12.41 9.90
N PRO A 141 6.86 11.07 9.89
CA PRO A 141 8.06 10.27 9.78
C PRO A 141 8.70 10.41 8.39
N GLU A 142 9.91 9.85 8.23
CA GLU A 142 10.55 9.82 6.91
C GLU A 142 9.78 8.98 5.89
N ALA A 143 10.03 9.25 4.61
CA ALA A 143 9.50 8.43 3.54
C ALA A 143 10.25 7.08 3.50
N LEU A 144 9.52 6.01 3.24
CA LEU A 144 10.04 4.66 3.12
C LEU A 144 10.32 4.33 1.67
N GLU A 145 11.41 3.60 1.42
CA GLU A 145 11.75 3.03 0.13
C GLU A 145 11.94 1.52 0.27
N MET A 146 11.30 0.77 -0.62
CA MET A 146 11.39 -0.68 -0.68
C MET A 146 11.52 -1.15 -2.13
N GLU A 147 12.53 -1.95 -2.38
CA GLU A 147 12.77 -2.62 -3.67
C GLU A 147 12.85 -4.13 -3.45
N GLY A 148 12.69 -4.89 -4.53
CA GLY A 148 12.79 -6.35 -4.47
C GLY A 148 12.20 -7.05 -5.68
N CYS A 149 12.34 -8.37 -5.68
CA CYS A 149 11.87 -9.25 -6.76
C CYS A 149 10.78 -10.17 -6.24
N ILE A 150 9.58 -10.08 -6.82
CA ILE A 150 8.45 -10.95 -6.45
C ILE A 150 8.50 -12.21 -7.34
N PRO A 151 8.55 -13.42 -6.77
CA PRO A 151 8.49 -14.64 -7.57
C PRO A 151 7.20 -14.67 -8.40
N ARG A 152 7.34 -14.87 -9.71
CA ARG A 152 6.18 -15.00 -10.61
C ARG A 152 5.39 -16.24 -10.25
N ARG A 153 4.06 -16.12 -10.18
CA ARG A 153 3.19 -17.28 -10.01
C ARG A 153 3.23 -18.06 -11.32
N THR A 154 3.68 -19.31 -11.26
CA THR A 154 3.52 -20.23 -12.38
C THR A 154 2.04 -20.62 -12.48
N THR A 155 1.50 -20.69 -13.69
CA THR A 155 0.24 -21.41 -13.90
C THR A 155 0.51 -22.86 -13.48
N ALA A 156 -0.19 -23.35 -12.47
CA ALA A 156 -0.16 -24.78 -12.18
C ALA A 156 -0.62 -25.52 -13.45
N SER A 157 0.21 -26.44 -13.94
CA SER A 157 -0.17 -27.40 -14.99
C SER A 157 -1.28 -28.32 -14.53
#